data_AF-A0A1C0BUV0-F1
#
_entry.id   AF-A0A1C0BUV0-F1
#
_cell.length_a   1.000
_cell.length_b   1.000
_cell.length_c   1.000
_cell.angle_alpha   90.00
_cell.angle_beta   90.00
_cell.angle_gamma   90.00
#
_symmetry.space_group_name_H-M   'P 1'
#
loop_
_entity.id
_entity.type
_entity.pdbx_description
1 polymer ?
#
loop_
_entity_poly.entity_id
_entity_poly.type
_entity_poly.pdbx_seq_one_letter_code
_entity_poly.pdbx_strand_id
1 'polypeptide(L)' 'MKQMEATRFIGRVVLGSILAVLLGMWLDEKLHTTPWLMLALLLYVLVGSLVKLVKDVGDEHEK' A
#
# COMPACT_ATOMS: atom_id res chain seq x y z
N MET A 1 -3.19 -0.61 -23.85
CA MET A 1 -2.73 -1.48 -22.73
C MET A 1 -2.50 -0.72 -21.41
N LYS A 2 -2.29 0.60 -21.43
CA LYS A 2 -1.99 1.46 -20.25
C LYS A 2 -3.03 1.49 -19.10
N GLN A 3 -4.30 1.18 -19.38
CA GLN A 3 -5.36 1.25 -18.35
C GLN A 3 -5.35 0.04 -17.39
N MET A 4 -4.96 -1.15 -17.84
CA MET A 4 -5.01 -2.36 -17.02
C MET A 4 -3.99 -2.32 -15.87
N GLU A 5 -2.83 -1.70 -16.09
CA GLU A 5 -1.77 -1.59 -15.08
C GLU A 5 -2.11 -0.55 -14.02
N ALA A 6 -2.69 0.59 -14.42
CA ALA A 6 -3.20 1.58 -13.49
C ALA A 6 -4.31 0.99 -12.59
N THR A 7 -5.25 0.22 -13.16
CA THR A 7 -6.29 -0.47 -12.37
C THR A 7 -5.69 -1.49 -11.39
N ARG A 8 -4.65 -2.23 -11.80
CA ARG A 8 -3.96 -3.20 -10.94
C ARG A 8 -3.19 -2.51 -9.80
N PHE A 9 -2.56 -1.38 -10.08
CA PHE A 9 -1.89 -0.56 -9.08
C PHE A 9 -2.89 0.03 -8.07
N ILE A 10 -3.94 0.68 -8.55
CA ILE A 10 -4.99 1.27 -7.72
C ILE A 10 -5.66 0.18 -6.87
N GLY A 11 -5.98 -0.97 -7.45
CA GLY A 11 -6.55 -2.10 -6.73
C GLY A 11 -5.68 -2.55 -5.57
N ARG A 12 -4.36 -2.66 -5.78
CA ARG A 12 -3.40 -3.05 -4.74
C ARG A 12 -3.25 -1.99 -3.64
N VAL A 13 -3.25 -0.71 -4.00
CA VAL A 13 -3.17 0.41 -3.03
C VAL A 13 -4.44 0.47 -2.18
N VAL A 14 -5.62 0.35 -2.80
CA VAL A 14 -6.91 0.41 -2.11
C VAL A 14 -7.07 -0.80 -1.17
N LEU A 15 -6.82 -2.02 -1.65
CA LEU A 15 -6.86 -3.22 -0.81
C LEU A 15 -5.82 -3.16 0.32
N GLY A 16 -4.59 -2.76 0.01
CA GLY A 16 -3.54 -2.61 1.02
C GLY A 16 -3.90 -1.59 2.09
N SER A 17 -4.49 -0.45 1.69
CA SER A 17 -4.91 0.61 2.62
C SER A 17 -6.05 0.16 3.51
N ILE A 18 -7.06 -0.54 2.97
CA ILE A 18 -8.18 -1.08 3.76
C ILE A 18 -7.65 -2.10 4.79
N LEU A 19 -6.77 -3.01 4.37
CA LEU A 19 -6.15 -3.98 5.29
C LEU A 19 -5.29 -3.30 6.36
N ALA A 20 -4.52 -2.27 5.99
CA ALA A 20 -3.71 -1.51 6.93
C ALA A 20 -4.55 -0.77 7.98
N VAL A 21 -5.69 -0.21 7.57
CA VAL A 21 -6.63 0.45 8.50
C VAL A 21 -7.27 -0.58 9.42
N LEU A 22 -7.77 -1.70 8.89
CA LEU A 22 -8.41 -2.74 9.71
C LEU A 22 -7.44 -3.37 10.72
N LEU A 23 -6.22 -3.72 10.27
CA LEU A 23 -5.18 -4.26 11.15
C LEU A 23 -4.69 -3.21 12.14
N GLY A 24 -4.54 -1.96 11.70
CA GLY A 24 -4.16 -0.84 12.54
C GLY A 24 -5.15 -0.63 13.67
N MET A 25 -6.44 -0.55 13.36
CA MET A 25 -7.52 -0.39 14.35
C MET A 25 -7.60 -1.58 15.32
N TRP A 26 -7.57 -2.82 14.80
CA TRP A 26 -7.62 -4.01 15.64
C TRP A 26 -6.44 -4.09 16.61
N LEU A 27 -5.26 -3.69 16.16
CA LEU A 27 -4.06 -3.69 16.98
C LEU A 27 -4.04 -2.52 17.99
N ASP A 28 -4.56 -1.35 17.60
CA ASP A 28 -4.72 -0.18 18.48
C ASP A 28 -5.63 -0.51 19.67
N GLU A 29 -6.75 -1.19 19.39
CA GLU A 29 -7.71 -1.64 20.40
C GLU A 29 -7.13 -2.67 21.38
N LYS A 30 -6.18 -3.51 20.92
CA LYS A 30 -5.49 -4.54 21.71
C LYS A 30 -4.33 -4.01 22.55
N LEU A 31 -3.61 -2.99 22.06
CA LEU A 31 -2.35 -2.55 22.65
C LEU A 31 -2.43 -1.19 23.35
N HIS A 32 -3.57 -0.47 23.25
CA HIS A 32 -3.72 0.91 23.71
C HIS A 32 -2.59 1.83 23.21
N THR A 33 -1.98 1.47 22.09
CA THR A 33 -1.00 2.30 21.43
C THR A 33 -1.71 3.54 20.89
N THR A 34 -1.02 4.68 20.84
CA THR A 34 -1.50 5.79 20.00
C THR A 34 -1.42 5.32 18.53
N PRO A 35 -2.18 5.90 17.58
CA PRO A 35 -2.43 5.35 16.24
C PRO A 35 -1.21 5.41 15.29
N TRP A 36 -0.01 5.42 15.84
CA TRP A 36 1.29 5.32 15.16
C TRP A 36 1.43 4.04 14.35
N LEU A 37 0.87 2.93 14.83
CA LEU A 37 1.03 1.64 14.17
C LEU A 37 0.17 1.55 12.91
N MET A 38 -1.05 2.11 12.96
CA MET A 38 -1.89 2.34 11.78
C MET A 38 -1.19 3.26 10.77
N LEU A 39 -0.60 4.37 11.23
CA LEU A 39 0.16 5.29 10.38
C LEU A 39 1.37 4.61 9.72
N ALA A 40 2.11 3.79 10.46
CA ALA A 40 3.25 3.04 9.94
C ALA A 40 2.83 2.01 8.88
N LEU A 41 1.72 1.30 9.09
CA LEU A 41 1.17 0.36 8.11
C LEU A 41 0.69 1.06 6.84
N LEU A 42 0.02 2.21 6.97
CA LEU A 42 -0.40 3.03 5.83
C LEU A 42 0.82 3.53 5.05
N LEU A 43 1.82 4.07 5.73
CA LEU A 43 3.06 4.53 5.11
C LEU A 43 3.76 3.39 4.38
N TYR A 44 3.81 2.20 4.98
CA TYR A 44 4.38 1.00 4.36
C TYR A 44 3.66 0.63 3.06
N VAL A 45 2.32 0.63 3.04
CA VAL A 45 1.53 0.33 1.84
C VAL A 45 1.75 1.36 0.74
N LEU A 46 1.80 2.65 1.09
CA LEU A 46 2.03 3.73 0.13
C LEU A 46 3.42 3.64 -0.48
N VAL A 47 4.46 3.54 0.35
CA VAL A 47 5.85 3.46 -0.11
C VAL A 47 6.09 2.15 -0.87
N GLY A 48 5.63 1.02 -0.36
CA GLY A 48 5.78 -0.28 -1.03
C GLY A 48 5.06 -0.35 -2.37
N SER A 49 3.90 0.31 -2.49
CA SER A 49 3.21 0.44 -3.77
C SER A 49 4.00 1.31 -4.74
N LEU A 50 4.48 2.47 -4.29
CA LEU A 50 5.27 3.40 -5.11
C LEU A 50 6.56 2.76 -5.62
N VAL A 51 7.30 2.05 -4.77
CA VAL A 51 8.54 1.33 -5.16
C VAL A 51 8.24 0.29 -6.24
N LYS A 52 7.16 -0.49 -6.09
CA LYS A 52 6.76 -1.44 -7.13
C LYS A 52 6.39 -0.74 -8.43
N LEU A 53 5.70 0.39 -8.37
CA LEU A 53 5.36 1.15 -9.57
C LEU A 53 6.60 1.67 -10.30
N VAL A 54 7.58 2.21 -9.57
CA VAL A 54 8.86 2.66 -10.15
C VAL A 54 9.62 1.50 -10.77
N LYS A 55 9.65 0.33 -10.11
CA LYS A 55 10.27 -0.88 -10.68
C LYS A 55 9.54 -1.37 -11.94
N ASP A 56 8.22 -1.45 -11.90
CA ASP A 56 7.41 -1.90 -13.04
C ASP A 56 7.61 -0.96 -14.25
N VAL A 57 7.69 0.37 -14.04
CA VAL A 57 7.96 1.35 -15.10
C VAL A 57 9.42 1.30 -15.59
N GLY A 58 10.38 1.03 -14.70
CA GLY A 58 11.79 0.88 -15.06
C GLY A 58 12.05 -0.36 -15.92
N ASP A 59 11.44 -1.50 -15.56
CA ASP A 59 11.57 -2.76 -16.28
C ASP A 59 10.88 -2.72 -17.67
N GLU A 60 9.82 -1.91 -17.84
CA GLU A 60 9.21 -1.67 -19.16
C GLU A 60 10.12 -0.93 -20.14
N HIS A 61 11.12 -0.18 -19.64
CA HIS A 61 12.06 0.59 -20.46
C HIS A 61 13.34 -0.18 -20.83
N GLU A 62 13.56 -1.38 -20.26
CA GLU A 62 14.72 -2.25 -20.52
C GLU A 62 14.44 -3.38 -21.55
N LYS A 63 13.21 -3.48 -22.08
CA LYS A 63 12.83 -4.41 -23.15
C LYS A 63 12.53 -3.69 -24.46
#